data_AF-A0A1Y2C506-F1
#
_entry.id   AF-A0A1Y2C506-F1
#
_cell.length_a   1.000
_cell.length_b   1.000
_cell.length_c   1.000
_cell.angle_alpha   90.00
_cell.angle_beta   90.00
_cell.angle_gamma   90.00
#
_symmetry.space_group_name_H-M   'P 1'
#
loop_
_entity.id
_entity.type
_entity.pdbx_description
1 polymer ?
#
loop_
_entity_poly.entity_id
_entity_poly.type
_entity_poly.pdbx_seq_one_letter_code
_entity_poly.pdbx_strand_id
1 'polypeptide(L)'
;MKLINFLFCLITLFTLQWSTAFATEIKFPKDVNIKKNEKYKIQATIGILSYDKDGGLGYSNDVPINNCGYDDKNKTVLCNLTHDNRKFNFTFNVKVENKNKCKITNSTTFKKANLYSYDSEDKKYILDEYLVFLELEKDKITTFECNTRKFTLLTNDNCEFTLKIQQAKARVSRNKQRK
;
A
#
# COMPACT_ATOMS: atom_id res chain seq x y z
N MET A 1 12.89 16.74 47.52
CA MET A 1 13.52 15.87 46.51
C MET A 1 12.51 14.84 46.00
N LYS A 2 11.65 15.18 45.02
CA LYS A 2 10.62 14.27 44.46
C LYS A 2 10.29 14.61 42.99
N LEU A 3 11.31 14.78 42.15
CA LEU A 3 11.11 15.18 40.74
C LEU A 3 11.89 14.31 39.72
N ILE A 4 12.61 13.29 40.18
CA ILE A 4 13.50 12.49 39.30
C ILE A 4 12.86 11.17 38.84
N ASN A 5 11.80 10.68 39.50
CA ASN A 5 11.17 9.41 39.12
C ASN A 5 10.14 9.50 37.99
N PHE A 6 9.82 10.69 37.47
CA PHE A 6 8.89 10.83 36.34
C PHE A 6 9.57 10.80 34.97
N LEU A 7 10.90 10.99 34.90
CA LEU A 7 11.62 11.04 33.63
C LEU A 7 12.00 9.66 33.08
N PHE A 8 12.07 8.61 33.92
CA PHE A 8 12.45 7.26 33.48
C PHE A 8 11.29 6.45 32.87
N CYS A 9 10.03 6.84 33.08
CA CYS A 9 8.88 6.21 32.43
C CYS A 9 8.59 6.77 31.03
N LEU A 10 9.09 7.97 30.69
CA LEU A 10 8.81 8.60 29.39
C LEU A 10 9.76 8.14 28.27
N ILE A 11 10.92 7.56 28.62
CA ILE A 11 11.95 7.18 27.63
C ILE A 11 11.73 5.75 27.09
N THR A 12 10.98 4.89 27.79
CA THR A 12 10.68 3.53 27.33
C THR A 12 9.50 3.45 26.34
N LEU A 13 8.78 4.55 26.09
CA LEU A 13 7.65 4.58 25.14
C LEU A 13 8.05 4.91 23.69
N PHE A 14 9.32 5.26 23.42
CA PHE A 14 9.79 5.60 22.06
C PHE A 14 10.67 4.54 21.37
N THR A 15 10.86 3.37 22.00
CA THR A 15 11.57 2.23 21.37
C THR A 15 10.63 1.13 20.87
N LEU A 16 9.41 1.48 20.44
CA LEU A 16 8.73 0.70 19.41
C LEU A 16 9.46 0.94 18.08
N GLN A 17 10.69 0.43 18.04
CA GLN A 17 11.49 0.18 16.86
C GLN A 17 10.60 -0.61 15.91
N TRP A 18 10.11 0.07 14.88
CA TRP A 18 9.40 -0.47 13.71
C TRP A 18 10.28 -1.48 12.97
N SER A 19 10.47 -2.63 13.61
CA SER A 19 11.15 -3.79 13.08
C SER A 19 10.17 -4.97 13.07
N THR A 20 8.92 -4.70 12.69
CA THR A 20 8.08 -5.77 12.16
C THR A 20 8.46 -5.94 10.71
N ALA A 21 9.47 -6.80 10.52
CA ALA A 21 9.62 -7.57 9.31
C ALA A 21 8.23 -8.09 8.86
N PHE A 22 8.06 -8.14 7.55
CA PHE A 22 6.91 -8.62 6.77
C PHE A 22 6.45 -10.07 7.07
N ALA A 23 6.69 -10.61 8.27
CA ALA A 23 6.60 -12.02 8.63
C ALA A 23 5.17 -12.58 8.71
N THR A 24 4.14 -11.72 8.74
CA THR A 24 2.72 -12.14 8.85
C THR A 24 1.86 -11.73 7.66
N GLU A 25 2.44 -11.15 6.60
CA GLU A 25 1.68 -10.75 5.42
C GLU A 25 1.51 -11.89 4.42
N ILE A 26 0.28 -12.09 3.97
CA ILE A 26 -0.02 -12.97 2.84
C ILE A 26 0.17 -12.16 1.57
N LYS A 27 1.14 -12.52 0.74
CA LYS A 27 1.47 -11.78 -0.48
C LYS A 27 0.39 -11.90 -1.53
N PHE A 28 0.10 -10.78 -2.19
CA PHE A 28 -0.75 -10.74 -3.37
C PHE A 28 -0.04 -11.42 -4.54
N PRO A 29 -0.80 -11.98 -5.50
CA PRO A 29 -0.20 -12.42 -6.76
C PRO A 29 0.45 -11.23 -7.47
N LYS A 30 1.52 -11.49 -8.22
CA LYS A 30 2.22 -10.46 -9.01
C LYS A 30 1.31 -9.83 -10.06
N ASP A 31 0.47 -10.68 -10.66
CA ASP A 31 -0.52 -10.27 -11.66
C ASP A 31 -1.88 -10.10 -10.97
N VAL A 32 -2.57 -9.01 -11.28
CA VAL A 32 -3.90 -8.66 -10.81
C VAL A 32 -4.89 -8.55 -11.96
N ASN A 33 -6.19 -8.52 -11.62
CA ASN A 33 -7.28 -8.37 -12.59
C ASN A 33 -7.28 -9.44 -13.71
N ILE A 34 -6.74 -10.63 -13.43
CA ILE A 34 -6.51 -11.68 -14.44
C ILE A 34 -7.83 -12.04 -15.13
N LYS A 35 -7.89 -11.81 -16.45
CA LYS A 35 -9.02 -12.14 -17.33
C LYS A 35 -8.52 -12.80 -18.61
N LYS A 36 -8.91 -14.06 -18.84
CA LYS A 36 -8.69 -14.91 -20.04
C LYS A 36 -7.28 -14.87 -20.67
N ASN A 37 -6.76 -13.73 -21.14
CA ASN A 37 -5.42 -13.55 -21.69
C ASN A 37 -4.67 -12.28 -21.21
N GLU A 38 -5.29 -11.45 -20.37
CA GLU A 38 -4.71 -10.19 -19.88
C GLU A 38 -4.25 -10.33 -18.44
N LYS A 39 -3.06 -9.78 -18.17
CA LYS A 39 -2.40 -9.76 -16.87
C LYS A 39 -1.91 -8.35 -16.61
N TYR A 40 -2.44 -7.74 -15.56
CA TYR A 40 -2.07 -6.39 -15.14
C TYR A 40 -1.19 -6.48 -13.90
N LYS A 41 -0.39 -5.45 -13.65
CA LYS A 41 0.34 -5.31 -12.39
C LYS A 41 -0.32 -4.22 -11.57
N ILE A 42 -0.23 -4.30 -10.26
CA ILE A 42 -0.57 -3.17 -9.41
C ILE A 42 0.39 -2.03 -9.74
N GLN A 43 -0.11 -0.82 -9.99
CA GLN A 43 0.69 0.34 -10.37
C GLN A 43 0.56 1.49 -9.37
N ALA A 44 1.62 2.28 -9.23
CA ALA A 44 1.57 3.61 -8.64
C ALA A 44 1.95 4.64 -9.70
N THR A 45 1.16 5.70 -9.83
CA THR A 45 1.54 6.87 -10.61
C THR A 45 2.32 7.82 -9.72
N ILE A 46 3.55 8.14 -10.10
CA ILE A 46 4.47 9.00 -9.33
C ILE A 46 4.78 10.25 -10.15
N GLY A 47 4.32 11.40 -9.68
CA GLY A 47 4.70 12.72 -10.16
C GLY A 47 5.88 13.28 -9.37
N ILE A 48 6.90 13.80 -10.05
CA ILE A 48 8.02 14.51 -9.42
C ILE A 48 8.04 15.93 -9.95
N LEU A 49 7.79 16.88 -9.05
CA LEU A 49 7.80 18.31 -9.31
C LEU A 49 9.17 18.89 -8.93
N SER A 50 9.81 19.55 -9.89
CA SER A 50 10.99 20.40 -9.70
C SER A 50 10.62 21.82 -10.07
N TYR A 51 10.88 22.78 -9.20
CA TYR A 51 10.66 24.19 -9.51
C TYR A 51 11.98 24.84 -9.90
N ASP A 52 12.10 25.18 -11.19
CA ASP A 52 13.19 26.02 -11.67
C ASP A 52 12.72 27.48 -11.75
N LYS A 53 13.64 28.42 -11.99
CA LYS A 53 13.37 29.88 -11.96
C LYS A 53 12.34 30.33 -13.01
N ASP A 54 12.08 29.52 -14.03
CA ASP A 54 11.18 29.81 -15.15
C ASP A 54 9.80 29.12 -15.03
N GLY A 55 9.52 28.45 -13.91
CA GLY A 55 8.32 27.64 -13.70
C GLY A 55 8.64 26.17 -13.42
N GLY A 56 7.66 25.43 -12.87
CA GLY A 56 7.86 24.04 -12.49
C GLY A 56 8.01 23.09 -13.68
N LEU A 57 9.03 22.23 -13.65
CA LEU A 57 9.17 21.03 -14.47
C LEU A 57 8.64 19.83 -13.69
N GLY A 58 7.58 19.20 -14.20
CA GLY A 58 7.02 17.97 -13.63
C GLY A 58 7.15 16.81 -14.62
N TYR A 59 7.51 15.63 -14.13
CA TYR A 59 7.31 14.37 -14.88
C TYR A 59 6.50 13.39 -14.04
N SER A 60 5.62 12.64 -14.71
CA SER A 60 4.86 11.54 -14.11
C SER A 60 5.28 10.21 -14.72
N ASN A 61 5.31 9.16 -13.90
CA ASN A 61 5.64 7.82 -14.35
C ASN A 61 4.77 6.79 -13.63
N ASP A 62 4.27 5.82 -14.38
CA ASP A 62 3.58 4.66 -13.82
C ASP A 62 4.57 3.56 -13.49
N VAL A 63 4.61 3.18 -12.21
CA VAL A 63 5.61 2.26 -11.66
C VAL A 63 4.92 1.03 -11.08
N PRO A 64 5.24 -0.19 -11.57
CA PRO A 64 4.70 -1.42 -11.01
C PRO A 64 5.10 -1.64 -9.54
N ILE A 65 4.12 -2.01 -8.73
CA ILE A 65 4.27 -2.39 -7.32
C ILE A 65 4.27 -3.92 -7.21
N ASN A 66 5.45 -4.50 -7.03
CA ASN A 66 5.59 -5.95 -7.00
C ASN A 66 5.41 -6.57 -5.60
N ASN A 67 5.38 -5.76 -4.54
CA ASN A 67 5.37 -6.23 -3.16
C ASN A 67 4.20 -5.64 -2.39
N CYS A 68 3.03 -6.22 -2.61
CA CYS A 68 1.83 -5.98 -1.82
C CYS A 68 1.45 -7.24 -1.05
N GLY A 69 0.94 -7.08 0.16
CA GLY A 69 0.44 -8.17 0.99
C GLY A 69 -0.65 -7.73 1.94
N TYR A 70 -1.46 -8.68 2.38
CA TYR A 70 -2.50 -8.47 3.38
C TYR A 70 -2.06 -9.02 4.72
N ASP A 71 -2.10 -8.17 5.75
CA ASP A 71 -1.92 -8.52 7.15
C ASP A 71 -3.29 -8.73 7.78
N ASP A 72 -3.63 -9.99 8.03
CA ASP A 72 -4.91 -10.35 8.62
C ASP A 72 -5.05 -9.95 10.09
N LYS A 73 -3.94 -9.84 10.84
CA LYS A 73 -3.99 -9.45 12.24
C LYS A 73 -4.33 -7.97 12.37
N ASN A 74 -3.63 -7.14 11.60
CA ASN A 74 -3.75 -5.68 11.67
C ASN A 74 -4.85 -5.12 10.75
N LYS A 75 -5.44 -5.96 9.88
CA LYS A 75 -6.44 -5.55 8.88
C LYS A 75 -5.89 -4.45 7.98
N THR A 76 -4.69 -4.69 7.47
CA THR A 76 -3.99 -3.74 6.59
C THR A 76 -3.51 -4.41 5.32
N VAL A 77 -3.57 -3.68 4.21
CA VAL A 77 -2.78 -3.99 3.02
C VAL A 77 -1.52 -3.14 3.07
N LEU A 78 -0.37 -3.78 2.88
CA LEU A 78 0.94 -3.16 2.92
C LEU A 78 1.62 -3.35 1.57
N CYS A 79 2.04 -2.25 0.97
CA CYS A 79 2.71 -2.24 -0.32
C CYS A 79 4.02 -1.46 -0.25
N ASN A 80 5.05 -1.90 -0.96
CA ASN A 80 6.26 -1.11 -1.16
C ASN A 80 6.78 -1.17 -2.59
N LEU A 81 7.41 -0.07 -3.00
CA LEU A 81 8.15 0.04 -4.24
C LEU A 81 9.43 0.86 -4.02
N THR A 82 10.43 0.62 -4.85
CA THR A 82 11.65 1.43 -4.90
C THR A 82 11.75 2.04 -6.29
N HIS A 83 11.88 3.37 -6.36
CA HIS A 83 12.00 4.12 -7.60
C HIS A 83 12.89 5.35 -7.36
N ASP A 84 13.81 5.65 -8.28
CA ASP A 84 14.72 6.79 -8.21
C ASP A 84 15.42 6.96 -6.84
N ASN A 85 16.03 5.88 -6.32
CA ASN A 85 16.68 5.83 -5.00
C ASN A 85 15.77 6.17 -3.80
N ARG A 86 14.46 6.17 -3.99
CA ARG A 86 13.46 6.37 -2.94
C ARG A 86 12.71 5.06 -2.69
N LYS A 87 12.49 4.75 -1.43
CA LYS A 87 11.61 3.67 -0.99
C LYS A 87 10.28 4.27 -0.55
N PHE A 88 9.22 3.81 -1.18
CA PHE A 88 7.85 4.18 -0.85
C PHE A 88 7.19 3.02 -0.12
N ASN A 89 6.48 3.33 0.96
CA ASN A 89 5.67 2.38 1.69
C ASN A 89 4.25 2.92 1.77
N PHE A 90 3.30 2.10 1.36
CA PHE A 90 1.87 2.40 1.39
C PHE A 90 1.20 1.47 2.39
N THR A 91 0.35 2.04 3.24
CA THR A 91 -0.44 1.32 4.22
C THR A 91 -1.91 1.66 4.01
N PHE A 92 -2.72 0.64 3.78
CA PHE A 92 -4.16 0.76 3.62
C PHE A 92 -4.86 0.05 4.76
N ASN A 93 -5.56 0.79 5.61
CA ASN A 93 -6.45 0.19 6.59
C ASN A 93 -7.70 -0.30 5.86
N VAL A 94 -8.07 -1.56 6.08
CA VAL A 94 -9.17 -2.20 5.35
C VAL A 94 -10.24 -2.75 6.26
N LYS A 95 -11.51 -2.55 5.86
CA LYS A 95 -12.63 -3.32 6.38
C LYS A 95 -12.72 -4.61 5.58
N VAL A 96 -12.74 -5.73 6.30
CA VAL A 96 -12.90 -7.04 5.68
C VAL A 96 -14.37 -7.42 5.61
N GLU A 97 -14.82 -7.83 4.44
CA GLU A 97 -16.18 -8.30 4.19
C GLU A 97 -16.15 -9.73 3.65
N ASN A 98 -17.18 -10.52 4.00
CA ASN A 98 -17.35 -11.92 3.60
C ASN A 98 -16.27 -12.90 4.09
N LYS A 99 -15.34 -12.47 4.96
CA LYS A 99 -14.30 -13.34 5.53
C LYS A 99 -14.83 -14.42 6.46
N ASN A 100 -16.02 -14.30 7.04
CA ASN A 100 -16.55 -15.33 7.96
C ASN A 100 -16.67 -16.72 7.31
N LYS A 101 -16.61 -16.78 5.96
CA LYS A 101 -16.56 -18.01 5.17
C LYS A 101 -15.12 -18.52 4.90
N CYS A 102 -14.09 -17.72 5.19
CA CYS A 102 -12.69 -17.98 4.89
C CYS A 102 -11.83 -18.10 6.16
N LYS A 103 -11.17 -19.26 6.33
CA LYS A 103 -10.16 -19.45 7.37
C LYS A 103 -8.79 -19.01 6.85
N ILE A 104 -8.44 -17.76 7.11
CA ILE A 104 -7.14 -17.21 6.73
C ILE A 104 -6.10 -17.57 7.80
N THR A 105 -4.98 -18.16 7.36
CA THR A 105 -3.83 -18.54 8.20
C THR A 105 -2.54 -18.00 7.57
N ASN A 106 -1.41 -18.12 8.27
CA ASN A 106 -0.11 -17.72 7.74
C ASN A 106 0.33 -18.55 6.51
N SER A 107 -0.30 -19.70 6.25
CA SER A 107 -0.03 -20.55 5.08
C SER A 107 -0.99 -20.28 3.92
N THR A 108 -1.97 -19.38 4.07
CA THR A 108 -2.87 -19.01 2.99
C THR A 108 -2.09 -18.37 1.85
N THR A 109 -2.46 -18.69 0.61
CA THR A 109 -1.93 -18.04 -0.60
C THR A 109 -3.08 -17.57 -1.47
N PHE A 110 -2.91 -16.42 -2.12
CA PHE A 110 -3.93 -15.87 -3.02
C PHE A 110 -3.72 -16.34 -4.46
N LYS A 111 -4.77 -16.93 -5.03
CA LYS A 111 -4.86 -17.33 -6.44
C LYS A 111 -5.08 -16.13 -7.35
N LYS A 112 -5.91 -15.18 -6.90
CA LYS A 112 -6.30 -13.99 -7.67
C LYS A 112 -6.51 -12.81 -6.74
N ALA A 113 -6.09 -11.64 -7.21
CA ALA A 113 -6.43 -10.36 -6.61
C ALA A 113 -7.00 -9.45 -7.70
N ASN A 114 -8.15 -8.85 -7.43
CA ASN A 114 -8.74 -7.82 -8.26
C ASN A 114 -8.75 -6.50 -7.52
N LEU A 115 -8.38 -5.44 -8.20
CA LEU A 115 -8.41 -4.07 -7.71
C LEU A 115 -9.58 -3.36 -8.36
N TYR A 116 -10.31 -2.59 -7.57
CA TYR A 116 -11.45 -1.82 -8.07
C TYR A 116 -11.39 -0.37 -7.63
N SER A 117 -11.50 0.54 -8.58
CA SER A 117 -11.85 1.93 -8.34
C SER A 117 -13.38 2.12 -8.42
N TYR A 118 -13.85 3.29 -8.03
CA TYR A 118 -15.27 3.64 -8.10
C TYR A 118 -15.46 4.67 -9.19
N ASP A 119 -16.23 4.30 -10.21
CA ASP A 119 -16.68 5.20 -11.26
C ASP A 119 -17.90 5.96 -10.73
N SER A 120 -17.75 7.28 -10.56
CA SER A 120 -18.81 8.14 -10.04
C SER A 120 -19.92 8.42 -11.05
N GLU A 121 -19.62 8.36 -12.35
CA GLU A 121 -20.59 8.61 -13.42
C GLU A 121 -21.55 7.42 -13.49
N ASP A 122 -20.99 6.21 -13.59
CA ASP A 122 -21.75 4.95 -13.67
C ASP A 122 -22.16 4.39 -12.29
N LYS A 123 -21.74 5.05 -11.20
CA LYS A 123 -21.99 4.66 -9.80
C LYS A 123 -21.66 3.19 -9.49
N LYS A 124 -20.59 2.68 -10.08
CA LYS A 124 -20.20 1.26 -9.97
C LYS A 124 -18.71 1.08 -9.73
N TYR A 125 -18.36 -0.08 -9.21
CA TYR A 125 -16.96 -0.48 -9.09
C TYR A 125 -16.49 -1.06 -10.42
N ILE A 126 -15.42 -0.49 -10.98
CA ILE A 126 -14.76 -0.97 -12.19
C ILE A 126 -13.38 -1.53 -11.85
N LEU A 127 -12.87 -2.46 -12.65
CA LEU A 127 -11.51 -2.98 -12.45
C LEU A 127 -10.51 -1.89 -12.80
N ASP A 128 -9.46 -1.79 -11.99
CA ASP A 128 -8.42 -0.79 -12.12
C ASP A 128 -7.08 -1.41 -11.75
N GLU A 129 -5.99 -0.94 -12.36
CA GLU A 129 -4.63 -1.36 -12.02
C GLU A 129 -3.87 -0.33 -11.18
N TYR A 130 -4.37 0.92 -11.13
CA TYR A 130 -3.74 2.00 -10.38
C TYR A 130 -4.18 1.96 -8.91
N LEU A 131 -3.21 1.72 -8.03
CA LEU A 131 -3.45 1.69 -6.58
C LEU A 131 -3.47 3.11 -6.00
N VAL A 132 -2.46 3.91 -6.36
CA VAL A 132 -2.25 5.25 -5.83
C VAL A 132 -1.71 6.19 -6.89
N PHE A 133 -2.01 7.47 -6.70
CA PHE A 133 -1.30 8.59 -7.31
C PHE A 133 -0.57 9.36 -6.21
N LEU A 134 0.67 9.79 -6.46
CA LEU A 134 1.39 10.64 -5.53
C LEU A 134 2.26 11.65 -6.27
N GLU A 135 2.37 12.84 -5.68
CA GLU A 135 3.31 13.87 -6.13
C GLU A 135 4.36 14.12 -5.07
N LEU A 136 5.58 14.32 -5.54
CA LEU A 136 6.71 14.70 -4.73
C LEU A 136 7.19 16.09 -5.12
N GLU A 137 7.48 16.89 -4.11
CA GLU A 137 8.38 18.03 -4.24
C GLU A 137 9.65 17.69 -3.46
N LYS A 138 10.77 17.57 -4.18
CA LYS A 138 12.06 17.06 -3.66
C LYS A 138 11.95 15.62 -3.11
N ASP A 139 11.64 15.45 -1.83
CA ASP A 139 11.41 14.16 -1.16
C ASP A 139 10.20 14.20 -0.21
N LYS A 140 9.36 15.23 -0.35
CA LYS A 140 8.15 15.36 0.44
C LYS A 140 6.96 15.04 -0.44
N ILE A 141 6.09 14.17 0.06
CA ILE A 141 4.80 13.90 -0.57
C ILE A 141 3.93 15.14 -0.39
N THR A 142 3.57 15.80 -1.49
CA THR A 142 2.70 16.98 -1.53
C THR A 142 1.26 16.56 -1.80
N THR A 143 1.09 15.60 -2.70
CA THR A 143 -0.22 15.03 -3.07
C THR A 143 -0.18 13.53 -2.88
N PHE A 144 -1.25 12.97 -2.33
CA PHE A 144 -1.44 11.53 -2.21
C PHE A 144 -2.91 11.17 -2.37
N GLU A 145 -3.21 10.35 -3.37
CA GLU A 145 -4.53 9.83 -3.65
C GLU A 145 -4.51 8.30 -3.73
N CYS A 146 -5.58 7.68 -3.23
CA CYS A 146 -5.81 6.25 -3.32
C CYS A 146 -6.94 6.00 -4.32
N ASN A 147 -6.57 5.57 -5.53
CA ASN A 147 -7.50 5.37 -6.65
C ASN A 147 -8.34 4.09 -6.42
N THR A 148 -7.69 3.03 -5.94
CA THR A 148 -8.38 1.80 -5.57
C THR A 148 -9.24 2.02 -4.32
N ARG A 149 -10.45 1.45 -4.31
CA ARG A 149 -11.40 1.50 -3.19
C ARG A 149 -11.60 0.14 -2.52
N LYS A 150 -11.41 -0.95 -3.25
CA LYS A 150 -11.45 -2.30 -2.66
C LYS A 150 -10.57 -3.28 -3.43
N PHE A 151 -10.14 -4.31 -2.72
CA PHE A 151 -9.59 -5.53 -3.30
C PHE A 151 -10.58 -6.68 -3.14
N THR A 152 -10.72 -7.52 -4.16
CA THR A 152 -11.35 -8.84 -4.02
C THR A 152 -10.27 -9.90 -4.18
N LEU A 153 -10.15 -10.76 -3.17
CA LEU A 153 -9.12 -11.77 -3.08
C LEU A 153 -9.75 -13.15 -3.15
N LEU A 154 -9.21 -14.01 -4.00
CA LEU A 154 -9.55 -15.43 -4.09
C LEU A 154 -8.34 -16.24 -3.62
N THR A 155 -8.54 -17.09 -2.62
CA THR A 155 -7.52 -18.01 -2.12
C THR A 155 -7.43 -19.28 -2.98
N ASN A 156 -6.38 -20.09 -2.78
CA ASN A 156 -6.23 -21.36 -3.49
C ASN A 156 -7.28 -22.42 -3.11
N ASP A 157 -7.87 -22.34 -1.92
CA ASP A 157 -9.03 -23.13 -1.49
C ASP A 157 -10.38 -22.56 -1.99
N ASN A 158 -10.33 -21.67 -2.98
CA ASN A 158 -11.48 -21.03 -3.63
C ASN A 158 -12.37 -20.21 -2.66
N CYS A 159 -11.78 -19.64 -1.61
CA CYS A 159 -12.49 -18.72 -0.74
C CYS A 159 -12.31 -17.28 -1.22
N GLU A 160 -13.42 -16.59 -1.45
CA GLU A 160 -13.42 -15.19 -1.89
C GLU A 160 -13.85 -14.25 -0.76
N PHE A 161 -13.09 -13.18 -0.57
CA PHE A 161 -13.44 -12.12 0.36
C PHE A 161 -13.00 -10.75 -0.16
N THR A 162 -13.55 -9.69 0.43
CA THR A 162 -13.31 -8.31 -0.01
C THR A 162 -12.61 -7.51 1.09
N LEU A 163 -11.62 -6.73 0.70
CA LEU A 163 -10.93 -5.74 1.52
C LEU A 163 -11.33 -4.35 1.04
N LYS A 164 -12.23 -3.67 1.74
CA LYS A 164 -12.59 -2.27 1.43
C LYS A 164 -11.60 -1.33 2.08
N ILE A 165 -10.97 -0.46 1.31
CA ILE A 165 -10.03 0.54 1.81
C ILE A 165 -10.82 1.63 2.55
N GLN A 166 -10.47 1.85 3.80
CA GLN A 166 -11.06 2.90 4.65
C GLN A 166 -10.14 4.11 4.75
N GLN A 167 -8.84 3.85 4.84
CA GLN A 167 -7.82 4.88 4.96
C GLN A 167 -6.56 4.41 4.25
N ALA A 168 -5.87 5.35 3.60
CA ALA A 168 -4.58 5.12 2.98
C ALA A 168 -3.54 6.09 3.57
N LYS A 169 -2.30 5.62 3.69
CA LYS A 169 -1.14 6.43 4.11
C LYS A 169 0.05 6.08 3.23
N ALA A 170 0.84 7.08 2.89
CA ALA A 170 2.09 6.92 2.17
C ALA A 170 3.26 7.48 2.98
N ARG A 171 4.42 6.84 2.86
CA ARG A 171 5.69 7.33 3.38
C ARG A 171 6.78 7.13 2.35
N VAL A 172 7.62 8.15 2.20
CA VAL A 172 8.80 8.12 1.34
C VAL A 172 10.06 8.24 2.19
N SER A 173 11.11 7.54 1.80
CA SER A 173 12.43 7.60 2.43
C SER A 173 13.51 7.43 1.37
N ARG A 174 14.64 8.12 1.49
CA ARG A 174 15.78 7.89 0.60
C ARG A 174 16.50 6.60 0.99
N ASN A 175 16.87 5.78 0.01
CA ASN A 175 17.82 4.71 0.23
C ASN A 175 19.18 5.34 0.56
N LYS A 176 19.61 5.25 1.82
CA LYS A 176 21.01 5.51 2.15
C LYS A 176 21.83 4.42 1.48
N GLN A 177 22.51 4.74 0.38
CA GLN A 177 23.62 3.92 -0.07
C GLN A 177 24.65 3.94 1.07
N ARG A 178 24.88 2.78 1.70
CA ARG A 178 26.05 2.60 2.55
C ARG A 178 27.25 2.69 1.61
N LYS A 179 27.97 3.81 1.66
CA LYS A 179 29.33 3.89 1.16
C LYS A 179 30.24 3.03 2.04
#